data_AF-A0A3N4S594-F1
#
_entry.id   AF-A0A3N4S594-F1
#
_cell.length_a   1.000
_cell.length_b   1.000
_cell.length_c   1.000
_cell.angle_alpha   90.00
_cell.angle_beta   90.00
_cell.angle_gamma   90.00
#
_symmetry.space_group_name_H-M   'P 1'
#
loop_
_entity.id
_entity.type
_entity.pdbx_description
1 polymer ?
#
loop_
_entity_poly.entity_id
_entity_poly.type
_entity_poly.pdbx_seq_one_letter_code
_entity_poly.pdbx_strand_id
1 'polypeptide(L)'
;MAYGERGRPRPLVADLSDRKALEAYRPADPAVVAEARRLKEAALLDFGLTESAVASWLYSKCPHQIPTTAVDTAAVVASGDGTCLLLYNPDFFVALGLDGVKFVLFHEARHLVHRHLLADAELREDPVFMLAAEVAINHVALVRLGREALPLLDGRPTGVDPRRVHDAYRQDLTAHGLEPLAFEVFIETDMRIYGELKRMCDPPVPPPLCPHLVAGLVPADQETVDAVTSSALLNSLLAARRGHAGAERELLDLMSRTEEGSARAAKLWGNLGAGVLRGETTRTRTVDWWQRWLVDVLGSRLRDGERLVYPKKRGALLAALGQDPMLARHGPVRDKVLVIAYDTSGSMPDQVIDWLTRLVGRIDGVEAHWLSFDAVVMPFRPGERVYGGGGTSFQVVADYVEGRTEVAGRRCEVTPDAVVVLTDGYAPPITPAEPEKWIWLITDGGNDWPDTHTPAMDCHRVTTGSR
;
A
#
# COMPACT_ATOMS: atom_id res chain seq x y z
N MET A 1 -17.18 -36.54 -11.04
CA MET A 1 -18.23 -36.61 -10.00
C MET A 1 -19.10 -35.36 -10.13
N ALA A 2 -20.41 -35.50 -10.00
CA ALA A 2 -21.39 -34.44 -10.24
C ALA A 2 -21.35 -33.37 -9.14
N TYR A 3 -21.37 -32.08 -9.50
CA TYR A 3 -21.65 -30.99 -8.56
C TYR A 3 -22.74 -30.08 -9.14
N GLY A 4 -23.98 -30.50 -8.90
CA GLY A 4 -25.18 -29.70 -9.05
C GLY A 4 -25.76 -29.42 -7.68
N GLU A 5 -25.15 -28.52 -6.93
CA GLU A 5 -25.77 -27.85 -5.77
C GLU A 5 -25.23 -26.40 -5.74
N ARG A 6 -25.89 -25.52 -6.50
CA ARG A 6 -25.79 -24.06 -6.34
C ARG A 6 -26.94 -23.63 -5.42
N GLY A 7 -26.68 -22.74 -4.45
CA GLY A 7 -27.77 -21.96 -3.83
C GLY A 7 -27.73 -21.68 -2.33
N ARG A 8 -26.60 -21.83 -1.65
CA ARG A 8 -26.39 -21.18 -0.34
C ARG A 8 -24.97 -20.63 -0.27
N PRO A 9 -24.73 -19.39 0.22
CA PRO A 9 -23.39 -18.98 0.59
C PRO A 9 -22.86 -20.04 1.56
N ARG A 10 -21.75 -20.69 1.22
CA ARG A 10 -21.07 -21.56 2.19
C ARG A 10 -20.85 -20.69 3.44
N PRO A 11 -21.24 -21.13 4.64
CA PRO A 11 -20.92 -20.38 5.84
C PRO A 11 -19.41 -20.18 5.83
N LEU A 12 -18.97 -18.93 6.02
CA LEU A 12 -17.55 -18.58 6.14
C LEU A 12 -16.90 -19.58 7.10
N VAL A 13 -16.09 -20.49 6.55
CA VAL A 13 -15.55 -21.62 7.30
C VAL A 13 -14.54 -21.13 8.36
N ALA A 14 -14.05 -19.91 8.19
CA ALA A 14 -13.28 -19.14 9.15
C ALA A 14 -13.62 -17.64 9.01
N ASP A 15 -13.50 -16.88 10.09
CA ASP A 15 -13.53 -15.42 10.06
C ASP A 15 -12.35 -14.92 9.21
N LEU A 16 -12.62 -14.18 8.13
CA LEU A 16 -11.56 -13.70 7.23
C LEU A 16 -10.66 -12.63 7.89
N SER A 17 -11.05 -12.09 9.04
CA SER A 17 -10.22 -11.18 9.83
C SER A 17 -9.28 -11.92 10.79
N ASP A 18 -9.53 -13.20 11.06
CA ASP A 18 -8.67 -14.03 11.92
C ASP A 18 -7.60 -14.74 11.08
N ARG A 19 -6.46 -14.07 10.95
CA ARG A 19 -5.26 -14.61 10.28
C ARG A 19 -4.89 -16.01 10.79
N LYS A 20 -4.92 -16.25 12.11
CA LYS A 20 -4.48 -17.54 12.68
C LYS A 20 -5.44 -18.66 12.31
N ALA A 21 -6.75 -18.37 12.31
CA ALA A 21 -7.76 -19.31 11.83
C ALA A 21 -7.57 -19.62 10.34
N LEU A 22 -7.29 -18.61 9.51
CA LEU A 22 -7.03 -18.78 8.08
C LEU A 22 -5.75 -19.58 7.79
N GLU A 23 -4.67 -19.35 8.53
CA GLU A 23 -3.40 -20.10 8.39
C GLU A 23 -3.53 -21.56 8.86
N ALA A 24 -4.38 -21.81 9.85
CA ALA A 24 -4.70 -23.15 10.33
C ALA A 24 -5.64 -23.91 9.38
N TYR A 25 -6.42 -23.19 8.57
CA TYR A 25 -7.31 -23.75 7.57
C TYR A 25 -6.51 -24.22 6.35
N ARG A 26 -6.23 -25.53 6.28
CA ARG A 26 -5.42 -26.17 5.21
C ARG A 26 -6.23 -27.14 4.35
N PRO A 27 -6.90 -26.65 3.30
CA PRO A 27 -7.82 -27.46 2.50
C PRO A 27 -7.21 -28.06 1.21
N ALA A 28 -6.07 -27.57 0.72
CA ALA A 28 -5.47 -28.00 -0.56
C ALA A 28 -4.23 -28.89 -0.36
N ASP A 29 -3.95 -29.74 -1.35
CA ASP A 29 -2.75 -30.58 -1.38
C ASP A 29 -1.47 -29.73 -1.29
N PRO A 30 -0.47 -30.09 -0.44
CA PRO A 30 0.78 -29.35 -0.32
C PRO A 30 1.50 -29.07 -1.65
N ALA A 31 1.41 -29.98 -2.62
CA ALA A 31 1.99 -29.79 -3.95
C ALA A 31 1.26 -28.70 -4.74
N VAL A 32 -0.08 -28.65 -4.66
CA VAL A 32 -0.89 -27.59 -5.28
C VAL A 32 -0.61 -26.24 -4.63
N VAL A 33 -0.46 -26.21 -3.29
CA VAL A 33 -0.08 -24.98 -2.58
C VAL A 33 1.28 -24.46 -3.01
N ALA A 34 2.27 -25.36 -3.16
CA ALA A 34 3.60 -24.98 -3.61
C ALA A 34 3.59 -24.41 -5.04
N GLU A 35 2.82 -25.04 -5.94
CA GLU A 35 2.68 -24.55 -7.31
C GLU A 35 1.93 -23.21 -7.39
N ALA A 36 0.84 -23.06 -6.63
CA ALA A 36 0.13 -21.79 -6.55
C ALA A 36 1.03 -20.65 -6.03
N ARG A 37 1.88 -20.93 -5.02
CA ARG A 37 2.89 -19.98 -4.53
C ARG A 37 3.88 -19.58 -5.63
N ARG A 38 4.38 -20.55 -6.39
CA ARG A 38 5.30 -20.32 -7.51
C ARG A 38 4.67 -19.44 -8.58
N LEU A 39 3.42 -19.72 -8.98
CA LEU A 39 2.68 -18.91 -9.95
C LEU A 39 2.46 -17.48 -9.46
N LYS A 40 2.06 -17.32 -8.19
CA LYS A 40 1.88 -16.01 -7.55
C LYS A 40 3.21 -15.22 -7.50
N GLU A 41 4.31 -15.84 -7.06
CA GLU A 41 5.62 -15.19 -6.99
C GLU A 41 6.13 -14.77 -8.38
N ALA A 42 5.95 -15.63 -9.39
CA ALA A 42 6.26 -15.29 -10.77
C ALA A 42 5.42 -14.11 -11.29
N ALA A 43 4.12 -14.06 -10.97
CA ALA A 43 3.26 -12.95 -11.34
C ALA A 43 3.67 -11.63 -10.67
N LEU A 44 4.00 -11.65 -9.38
CA LEU A 44 4.44 -10.47 -8.64
C LEU A 44 5.80 -9.92 -9.13
N LEU A 45 6.72 -10.81 -9.49
CA LEU A 45 7.99 -10.43 -10.08
C LEU A 45 7.78 -9.74 -11.43
N ASP A 46 6.93 -10.31 -12.27
CA ASP A 46 6.59 -9.75 -13.58
C ASP A 46 5.93 -8.36 -13.48
N PHE A 47 5.00 -8.17 -12.53
CA PHE A 47 4.43 -6.85 -12.24
C PHE A 47 5.49 -5.81 -11.87
N GLY A 48 6.46 -6.21 -11.04
CA GLY A 48 7.56 -5.32 -10.62
C GLY A 48 8.50 -4.95 -11.76
N LEU A 49 8.57 -5.75 -12.82
CA LEU A 49 9.45 -5.53 -13.96
C LEU A 49 8.77 -4.81 -15.13
N THR A 50 7.49 -5.09 -15.41
CA THR A 50 6.87 -4.66 -16.68
C THR A 50 5.45 -4.14 -16.56
N GLU A 51 4.55 -4.83 -15.84
CA GLU A 51 3.11 -4.64 -16.03
C GLU A 51 2.44 -3.65 -15.06
N SER A 52 2.88 -3.58 -13.80
CA SER A 52 2.22 -2.75 -12.78
C SER A 52 3.09 -2.52 -11.54
N ALA A 53 3.69 -1.33 -11.45
CA ALA A 53 4.45 -0.93 -10.27
C ALA A 53 3.53 -0.75 -9.05
N VAL A 54 2.30 -0.28 -9.27
CA VAL A 54 1.33 -0.08 -8.19
C VAL A 54 0.86 -1.43 -7.63
N ALA A 55 0.51 -2.40 -8.46
CA ALA A 55 0.09 -3.72 -7.99
C ALA A 55 1.25 -4.45 -7.29
N SER A 56 2.45 -4.40 -7.86
CA SER A 56 3.65 -4.99 -7.23
C SER A 56 3.85 -4.47 -5.79
N TRP A 57 3.69 -3.16 -5.58
CA TRP A 57 3.86 -2.57 -4.26
C TRP A 57 2.69 -2.71 -3.31
N LEU A 58 1.46 -2.75 -3.81
CA LEU A 58 0.33 -3.14 -2.97
C LEU A 58 0.56 -4.52 -2.36
N TYR A 59 1.11 -5.45 -3.14
CA TYR A 59 1.40 -6.80 -2.67
C TYR A 59 2.63 -6.89 -1.79
N SER A 60 3.68 -6.09 -2.03
CA SER A 60 4.83 -6.02 -1.12
C SER A 60 4.43 -5.47 0.25
N LYS A 61 3.39 -4.61 0.31
CA LYS A 61 2.81 -4.07 1.54
C LYS A 61 1.67 -4.92 2.12
N CYS A 62 1.36 -6.07 1.51
CA CYS A 62 0.51 -7.13 2.09
C CYS A 62 1.43 -8.24 2.64
N PRO A 63 1.89 -8.15 3.91
CA PRO A 63 2.90 -9.05 4.46
C PRO A 63 2.41 -10.50 4.58
N HIS A 64 1.09 -10.70 4.60
CA HIS A 64 0.47 -12.00 4.78
C HIS A 64 -0.25 -12.41 3.50
N GLN A 65 0.36 -13.35 2.78
CA GLN A 65 -0.18 -13.91 1.54
C GLN A 65 -0.54 -15.38 1.80
N ILE A 66 -1.80 -15.61 2.12
CA ILE A 66 -2.31 -16.86 2.72
C ILE A 66 -3.00 -17.70 1.64
N PRO A 67 -2.46 -18.88 1.30
CA PRO A 67 -3.19 -19.86 0.50
C PRO A 67 -4.35 -20.43 1.31
N THR A 68 -5.59 -20.31 0.83
CA THR A 68 -6.79 -20.78 1.53
C THR A 68 -7.95 -21.04 0.56
N THR A 69 -8.77 -22.07 0.82
CA THR A 69 -10.04 -22.28 0.08
C THR A 69 -11.25 -21.68 0.83
N ALA A 70 -11.01 -20.83 1.83
CA ALA A 70 -12.07 -20.05 2.47
C ALA A 70 -12.69 -19.04 1.48
N VAL A 71 -11.95 -18.70 0.43
CA VAL A 71 -12.43 -17.97 -0.75
C VAL A 71 -12.38 -18.90 -1.96
N ASP A 72 -13.33 -18.74 -2.89
CA ASP A 72 -13.38 -19.56 -4.12
C ASP A 72 -12.34 -19.10 -5.15
N THR A 73 -11.91 -17.84 -5.08
CA THR A 73 -10.99 -17.20 -6.04
C THR A 73 -9.77 -16.59 -5.32
N ALA A 74 -9.68 -15.27 -5.23
CA ALA A 74 -8.70 -14.53 -4.45
C ALA A 74 -9.40 -13.35 -3.75
N ALA A 75 -8.77 -12.84 -2.70
CA ALA A 75 -9.23 -11.62 -2.05
C ALA A 75 -8.15 -10.89 -1.27
N VAL A 76 -8.14 -9.56 -1.37
CA VAL A 76 -7.48 -8.73 -0.35
C VAL A 76 -8.46 -8.34 0.76
N VAL A 77 -8.06 -8.56 2.01
CA VAL A 77 -8.86 -8.27 3.20
C VAL A 77 -8.05 -7.49 4.22
N ALA A 78 -8.68 -6.62 5.01
CA ALA A 78 -8.01 -6.00 6.15
C ALA A 78 -8.11 -6.91 7.38
N SER A 79 -6.99 -7.16 8.03
CA SER A 79 -6.89 -7.91 9.28
C SER A 79 -7.12 -6.99 10.48
N GLY A 80 -7.63 -7.54 11.58
CA GLY A 80 -7.85 -6.78 12.83
C GLY A 80 -6.58 -6.29 13.53
N ASP A 81 -5.40 -6.63 13.00
CA ASP A 81 -4.09 -6.21 13.51
C ASP A 81 -3.45 -5.05 12.73
N GLY A 82 -4.22 -4.38 11.87
CA GLY A 82 -3.75 -3.22 11.12
C GLY A 82 -2.98 -3.55 9.84
N THR A 83 -3.12 -4.77 9.32
CA THR A 83 -2.44 -5.23 8.09
C THR A 83 -3.43 -5.66 7.01
N CYS A 84 -3.02 -5.65 5.74
CA CYS A 84 -3.79 -6.27 4.65
C CYS A 84 -3.29 -7.71 4.39
N LEU A 85 -4.22 -8.65 4.27
CA LEU A 85 -3.96 -10.03 3.87
C LEU A 85 -4.35 -10.23 2.41
N LEU A 86 -3.52 -10.93 1.64
CA LEU A 86 -3.89 -11.51 0.35
C LEU A 86 -4.29 -12.97 0.57
N LEU A 87 -5.56 -13.28 0.40
CA LEU A 87 -6.11 -14.62 0.38
C LEU A 87 -6.17 -15.12 -1.07
N TYR A 88 -5.76 -16.35 -1.32
CA TYR A 88 -5.90 -16.94 -2.65
C TYR A 88 -6.15 -18.44 -2.58
N ASN A 89 -7.06 -18.92 -3.42
CA ASN A 89 -7.38 -20.33 -3.55
C ASN A 89 -6.30 -21.04 -4.41
N PRO A 90 -5.57 -22.02 -3.85
CA PRO A 90 -4.52 -22.72 -4.59
C PRO A 90 -5.02 -23.48 -5.81
N ASP A 91 -6.16 -24.16 -5.69
CA ASP A 91 -6.75 -24.94 -6.80
C ASP A 91 -7.13 -24.01 -7.96
N PHE A 92 -7.71 -22.86 -7.63
CA PHE A 92 -8.06 -21.82 -8.60
C PHE A 92 -6.83 -21.27 -9.32
N PHE A 93 -5.76 -20.94 -8.58
CA PHE A 93 -4.53 -20.40 -9.16
C PHE A 93 -3.84 -21.40 -10.09
N VAL A 94 -3.74 -22.66 -9.67
CA VAL A 94 -3.13 -23.71 -10.50
C VAL A 94 -3.96 -23.97 -11.76
N ALA A 95 -5.30 -24.02 -11.63
CA ALA A 95 -6.17 -24.22 -12.79
C ALA A 95 -6.13 -23.07 -13.81
N LEU A 96 -5.88 -21.84 -13.34
CA LEU A 96 -5.75 -20.66 -14.20
C LEU A 96 -4.40 -20.54 -14.91
N GLY A 97 -3.33 -21.05 -14.29
CA GLY A 97 -1.96 -20.84 -14.76
C GLY A 97 -1.49 -19.38 -14.63
N LEU A 98 -0.26 -19.11 -15.06
CA LEU A 98 0.44 -17.85 -14.79
C LEU A 98 -0.31 -16.62 -15.30
N ASP A 99 -0.75 -16.63 -16.55
CA ASP A 99 -1.43 -15.47 -17.15
C ASP A 99 -2.80 -15.19 -16.50
N GLY A 100 -3.49 -16.24 -16.06
CA GLY A 100 -4.73 -16.11 -15.30
C GLY A 100 -4.47 -15.55 -13.89
N VAL A 101 -3.41 -16.01 -13.22
CA VAL A 101 -3.00 -15.48 -11.91
C VAL A 101 -2.60 -14.01 -12.01
N LYS A 102 -1.86 -13.61 -13.04
CA LYS A 102 -1.58 -12.19 -13.32
C LYS A 102 -2.87 -11.38 -13.45
N PHE A 103 -3.84 -11.87 -14.21
CA PHE A 103 -5.12 -11.18 -14.35
C PHE A 103 -5.83 -10.99 -13.01
N VAL A 104 -5.94 -12.07 -12.21
CA VAL A 104 -6.63 -12.03 -10.91
C VAL A 104 -5.92 -11.09 -9.95
N LEU A 105 -4.59 -11.20 -9.79
CA LEU A 105 -3.86 -10.31 -8.89
C LEU A 105 -3.96 -8.84 -9.32
N PHE A 106 -3.88 -8.55 -10.61
CA PHE A 106 -4.07 -7.17 -11.07
C PHE A 106 -5.49 -6.66 -10.75
N HIS A 107 -6.50 -7.49 -10.95
CA HIS A 107 -7.90 -7.20 -10.64
C HIS A 107 -8.10 -6.88 -9.14
N GLU A 108 -7.62 -7.75 -8.27
CA GLU A 108 -7.68 -7.59 -6.81
C GLU A 108 -7.02 -6.28 -6.34
N ALA A 109 -5.82 -5.98 -6.87
CA ALA A 109 -5.12 -4.74 -6.56
C ALA A 109 -5.93 -3.50 -6.97
N ARG A 110 -6.66 -3.56 -8.09
CA ARG A 110 -7.45 -2.43 -8.58
C ARG A 110 -8.68 -2.16 -7.70
N HIS A 111 -9.29 -3.17 -7.08
CA HIS A 111 -10.38 -2.96 -6.11
C HIS A 111 -9.93 -2.14 -4.89
N LEU A 112 -8.70 -2.33 -4.43
CA LEU A 112 -8.13 -1.53 -3.34
C LEU A 112 -7.92 -0.08 -3.76
N VAL A 113 -7.29 0.14 -4.94
CA VAL A 113 -6.96 1.48 -5.41
C VAL A 113 -8.21 2.30 -5.74
N HIS A 114 -9.20 1.69 -6.39
CA HIS A 114 -10.49 2.34 -6.69
C HIS A 114 -11.40 2.39 -5.46
N ARG A 115 -10.97 1.79 -4.33
CA ARG A 115 -11.69 1.80 -3.04
C ARG A 115 -13.11 1.26 -3.16
N HIS A 116 -13.38 0.33 -4.08
CA HIS A 116 -14.71 -0.26 -4.27
C HIS A 116 -15.21 -0.96 -3.00
N LEU A 117 -14.29 -1.51 -2.19
CA LEU A 117 -14.58 -2.05 -0.86
C LEU A 117 -15.31 -1.07 0.08
N LEU A 118 -15.14 0.23 -0.17
CA LEU A 118 -15.49 1.32 0.74
C LEU A 118 -16.48 2.30 0.09
N ALA A 119 -17.11 1.90 -1.02
CA ALA A 119 -18.25 2.61 -1.59
C ALA A 119 -19.35 2.80 -0.51
N ASP A 120 -20.15 3.85 -0.64
CA ASP A 120 -21.26 4.09 0.28
C ASP A 120 -22.17 2.86 0.35
N ALA A 121 -22.79 2.62 1.51
CA ALA A 121 -23.60 1.42 1.74
C ALA A 121 -24.68 1.23 0.66
N GLU A 122 -25.31 2.33 0.24
CA GLU A 122 -26.31 2.35 -0.83
C GLU A 122 -25.75 1.87 -2.19
N LEU A 123 -24.52 2.27 -2.53
CA LEU A 123 -23.85 1.82 -3.77
C LEU A 123 -23.41 0.36 -3.67
N ARG A 124 -22.90 -0.06 -2.51
CA ARG A 124 -22.46 -1.45 -2.30
C ARG A 124 -23.62 -2.44 -2.35
N GLU A 125 -24.81 -2.02 -1.94
CA GLU A 125 -26.04 -2.82 -2.03
C GLU A 125 -26.61 -2.86 -3.46
N ASP A 126 -26.18 -1.95 -4.33
CA ASP A 126 -26.64 -1.86 -5.71
C ASP A 126 -25.84 -2.80 -6.63
N PRO A 127 -26.47 -3.86 -7.16
CA PRO A 127 -25.72 -4.84 -7.95
C PRO A 127 -25.34 -4.33 -9.34
N VAL A 128 -25.91 -3.21 -9.79
CA VAL A 128 -25.47 -2.51 -11.00
C VAL A 128 -24.12 -1.80 -10.76
N PHE A 129 -23.90 -1.28 -9.55
CA PHE A 129 -22.61 -0.70 -9.18
C PHE A 129 -21.52 -1.79 -9.09
N MET A 130 -21.86 -2.95 -8.53
CA MET A 130 -20.96 -4.11 -8.55
C MET A 130 -20.56 -4.47 -9.98
N LEU A 131 -21.53 -4.57 -10.90
CA LEU A 131 -21.25 -4.83 -12.31
C LEU A 131 -20.37 -3.75 -12.94
N ALA A 132 -20.61 -2.47 -12.64
CA ALA A 132 -19.83 -1.37 -13.16
C ALA A 132 -18.36 -1.41 -12.70
N ALA A 133 -18.13 -1.71 -11.42
CA ALA A 133 -16.80 -1.89 -10.84
C ALA A 133 -16.04 -3.04 -11.52
N GLU A 134 -16.70 -4.19 -11.71
CA GLU A 134 -16.13 -5.35 -12.41
C GLU A 134 -15.75 -5.03 -13.85
N VAL A 135 -16.64 -4.35 -14.59
CA VAL A 135 -16.42 -3.96 -15.99
C VAL A 135 -15.24 -3.00 -16.11
N ALA A 136 -15.17 -1.98 -15.24
CA ALA A 136 -14.08 -1.02 -15.22
C ALA A 136 -12.72 -1.71 -14.96
N ILE A 137 -12.65 -2.54 -13.93
CA ILE A 137 -11.42 -3.22 -13.54
C ILE A 137 -10.98 -4.23 -14.59
N ASN A 138 -11.90 -5.07 -15.07
CA ASN A 138 -11.57 -6.09 -16.05
C ASN A 138 -11.11 -5.46 -17.37
N HIS A 139 -11.67 -4.33 -17.78
CA HIS A 139 -11.17 -3.61 -18.95
C HIS A 139 -9.72 -3.17 -18.77
N VAL A 140 -9.39 -2.53 -17.64
CA VAL A 140 -8.03 -2.06 -17.38
C VAL A 140 -7.06 -3.24 -17.28
N ALA A 141 -7.46 -4.33 -16.62
CA ALA A 141 -6.65 -5.55 -16.52
C ALA A 141 -6.36 -6.15 -17.89
N LEU A 142 -7.35 -6.23 -18.78
CA LEU A 142 -7.17 -6.72 -20.15
C LEU A 142 -6.21 -5.85 -20.95
N VAL A 143 -6.43 -4.52 -20.95
CA VAL A 143 -5.57 -3.58 -21.69
C VAL A 143 -4.14 -3.61 -21.19
N ARG A 144 -3.94 -3.59 -19.87
CA ARG A 144 -2.61 -3.51 -19.26
C ARG A 144 -1.81 -4.78 -19.46
N LEU A 145 -2.44 -5.94 -19.31
CA LEU A 145 -1.78 -7.23 -19.51
C LEU A 145 -1.70 -7.64 -20.99
N GLY A 146 -2.07 -6.75 -21.92
CA GLY A 146 -2.01 -7.02 -23.36
C GLY A 146 -2.93 -8.17 -23.81
N ARG A 147 -4.08 -8.33 -23.16
CA ARG A 147 -5.03 -9.43 -23.39
C ARG A 147 -6.28 -8.97 -24.13
N GLU A 148 -6.71 -9.78 -25.08
CA GLU A 148 -7.97 -9.54 -25.81
C GLU A 148 -9.19 -10.16 -25.13
N ALA A 149 -8.98 -11.14 -24.25
CA ALA A 149 -10.06 -11.89 -23.59
C ALA A 149 -9.70 -12.28 -22.14
N LEU A 150 -10.76 -12.45 -21.34
CA LEU A 150 -10.68 -12.90 -19.96
C LEU A 150 -9.99 -14.27 -19.85
N PRO A 151 -9.31 -14.56 -18.72
CA PRO A 151 -8.89 -15.92 -18.40
C PRO A 151 -10.08 -16.87 -18.42
N LEU A 152 -9.81 -18.10 -18.86
CA LEU A 152 -10.81 -19.16 -18.88
C LEU A 152 -10.47 -20.17 -17.78
N LEU A 153 -11.47 -20.53 -16.99
CA LEU A 153 -11.45 -21.69 -16.11
C LEU A 153 -12.43 -22.72 -16.67
N ASP A 154 -11.93 -23.90 -17.03
CA ASP A 154 -12.73 -24.97 -17.66
C ASP A 154 -13.55 -24.49 -18.87
N GLY A 155 -12.95 -23.62 -19.69
CA GLY A 155 -13.59 -23.04 -20.89
C GLY A 155 -14.62 -21.95 -20.62
N ARG A 156 -14.76 -21.48 -19.37
CA ARG A 156 -15.66 -20.38 -18.99
C ARG A 156 -14.87 -19.14 -18.55
N PRO A 157 -15.29 -17.92 -18.92
CA PRO A 157 -14.67 -16.70 -18.44
C PRO A 157 -14.69 -16.62 -16.91
N THR A 158 -13.58 -16.21 -16.31
CA THR A 158 -13.45 -16.06 -14.85
C THR A 158 -14.00 -14.76 -14.28
N GLY A 159 -14.55 -13.89 -15.14
CA GLY A 159 -15.03 -12.56 -14.75
C GLY A 159 -16.06 -12.00 -15.72
N VAL A 160 -16.39 -10.72 -15.57
CA VAL A 160 -17.30 -9.99 -16.44
C VAL A 160 -16.55 -9.43 -17.65
N ASP A 161 -17.00 -9.76 -18.86
CA ASP A 161 -16.43 -9.26 -20.11
C ASP A 161 -16.98 -7.84 -20.41
N PRO A 162 -16.13 -6.79 -20.40
CA PRO A 162 -16.57 -5.42 -20.62
C PRO A 162 -17.27 -5.20 -21.95
N ARG A 163 -16.82 -5.87 -23.02
CA ARG A 163 -17.38 -5.70 -24.37
C ARG A 163 -18.76 -6.33 -24.47
N ARG A 164 -18.95 -7.50 -23.86
CA ARG A 164 -20.27 -8.16 -23.82
C ARG A 164 -21.29 -7.33 -23.05
N VAL A 165 -20.88 -6.70 -21.95
CA VAL A 165 -21.76 -5.81 -21.18
C VAL A 165 -22.13 -4.58 -22.02
N HIS A 166 -21.16 -3.97 -22.70
CA HIS A 166 -21.41 -2.83 -23.58
C HIS A 166 -22.34 -3.19 -24.75
N ASP A 167 -22.16 -4.36 -25.37
CA ASP A 167 -23.05 -4.84 -26.43
C ASP A 167 -24.48 -5.01 -25.95
N ALA A 168 -24.69 -5.57 -24.76
CA ALA A 168 -26.00 -5.71 -24.14
C ALA A 168 -26.63 -4.33 -23.82
N TYR A 169 -25.85 -3.43 -23.24
CA TYR A 169 -26.24 -2.03 -23.01
C TYR A 169 -26.68 -1.33 -24.30
N ARG A 170 -25.89 -1.46 -25.37
CA ARG A 170 -26.18 -0.84 -26.67
C ARG A 170 -27.47 -1.37 -27.27
N GLN A 171 -27.70 -2.68 -27.18
CA GLN A 171 -28.91 -3.33 -27.67
C GLN A 171 -30.14 -2.88 -26.90
N ASP A 172 -30.08 -2.84 -25.57
CA ASP A 172 -31.19 -2.43 -24.70
C ASP A 172 -31.59 -0.98 -24.97
N LEU A 173 -30.64 -0.03 -24.91
CA LEU A 173 -30.93 1.39 -25.14
C LEU A 173 -31.51 1.64 -26.53
N THR A 174 -30.96 0.99 -27.56
CA THR A 174 -31.48 1.13 -28.92
C THR A 174 -32.91 0.59 -29.03
N ALA A 175 -33.24 -0.49 -28.30
CA ALA A 175 -34.56 -1.13 -28.34
C ALA A 175 -35.69 -0.24 -27.77
N HIS A 176 -35.38 0.67 -26.84
CA HIS A 176 -36.36 1.64 -26.31
C HIS A 176 -36.10 3.10 -26.73
N GLY A 177 -35.26 3.31 -27.75
CA GLY A 177 -35.11 4.59 -28.46
C GLY A 177 -34.15 5.59 -27.80
N LEU A 178 -33.21 5.12 -26.97
CA LEU A 178 -32.14 5.92 -26.39
C LEU A 178 -30.83 5.74 -27.17
N GLU A 179 -30.03 6.81 -27.25
CA GLU A 179 -28.70 6.77 -27.87
C GLU A 179 -27.68 6.20 -26.86
N PRO A 180 -26.98 5.09 -27.20
CA PRO A 180 -25.92 4.52 -26.39
C PRO A 180 -24.57 5.23 -26.62
N LEU A 181 -23.72 5.26 -25.59
CA LEU A 181 -22.36 5.75 -25.71
C LEU A 181 -21.46 4.77 -26.48
N ALA A 182 -20.46 5.30 -27.18
CA ALA A 182 -19.35 4.51 -27.73
C ALA A 182 -18.56 3.83 -26.59
N PHE A 183 -17.92 2.69 -26.89
CA PHE A 183 -17.25 1.87 -25.88
C PHE A 183 -16.17 2.64 -25.13
N GLU A 184 -15.40 3.46 -25.85
CA GLU A 184 -14.28 4.24 -25.31
C GLU A 184 -14.76 5.26 -24.27
N VAL A 185 -15.93 5.86 -24.50
CA VAL A 185 -16.54 6.84 -23.59
C VAL A 185 -17.26 6.14 -22.43
N PHE A 186 -17.90 5.01 -22.71
CA PHE A 186 -18.58 4.17 -21.72
C PHE A 186 -17.61 3.68 -20.64
N ILE A 187 -16.39 3.27 -21.02
CA ILE A 187 -15.44 2.56 -20.16
C ILE A 187 -14.47 3.48 -19.38
N GLU A 188 -14.70 4.79 -19.39
CA GLU A 188 -13.79 5.75 -18.75
C GLU A 188 -13.72 5.58 -17.23
N THR A 189 -14.86 5.55 -16.54
CA THR A 189 -14.94 5.39 -15.08
C THR A 189 -16.05 4.42 -14.69
N ASP A 190 -15.88 3.77 -13.53
CA ASP A 190 -16.89 2.93 -12.89
C ASP A 190 -18.21 3.68 -12.66
N MET A 191 -18.16 4.93 -12.21
CA MET A 191 -19.35 5.77 -12.00
C MET A 191 -20.08 6.10 -13.31
N ARG A 192 -19.36 6.25 -14.42
CA ARG A 192 -20.00 6.44 -15.73
C ARG A 192 -20.66 5.16 -16.20
N ILE A 193 -19.96 4.02 -16.12
CA ILE A 193 -20.54 2.71 -16.43
C ILE A 193 -21.81 2.49 -15.60
N TYR A 194 -21.75 2.77 -14.29
CA TYR A 194 -22.90 2.68 -13.39
C TYR A 194 -24.07 3.55 -13.84
N GLY A 195 -23.84 4.84 -14.11
CA GLY A 195 -24.88 5.77 -14.58
C GLY A 195 -25.51 5.33 -15.91
N GLU A 196 -24.70 4.78 -16.82
CA GLU A 196 -25.17 4.29 -18.12
C GLU A 196 -25.93 2.97 -18.02
N LEU A 197 -25.47 2.03 -17.21
CA LEU A 197 -26.18 0.79 -16.94
C LEU A 197 -27.52 1.04 -16.24
N LYS A 198 -27.66 2.13 -15.46
CA LYS A 198 -28.93 2.56 -14.86
C LYS A 198 -29.95 3.08 -15.87
N ARG A 199 -29.53 3.41 -17.10
CA ARG A 199 -30.45 3.76 -18.20
C ARG A 199 -31.06 2.52 -18.87
N MET A 200 -30.54 1.32 -18.57
CA MET A 200 -31.08 0.08 -19.12
C MET A 200 -32.42 -0.27 -18.48
N CYS A 201 -33.31 -0.91 -19.25
CA CYS A 201 -34.52 -1.50 -18.70
C CYS A 201 -34.21 -2.73 -17.85
N ASP A 202 -33.30 -3.58 -18.33
CA ASP A 202 -32.87 -4.82 -17.65
C ASP A 202 -31.33 -4.96 -17.66
N PRO A 203 -30.62 -4.36 -16.68
CA PRO A 203 -29.17 -4.44 -16.63
C PRO A 203 -28.70 -5.88 -16.37
N PRO A 204 -27.66 -6.38 -17.08
CA PRO A 204 -27.26 -7.78 -17.07
C PRO A 204 -26.41 -8.11 -15.84
N VAL A 205 -27.01 -8.01 -14.65
CA VAL A 205 -26.34 -8.21 -13.36
C VAL A 205 -26.03 -9.70 -13.15
N PRO A 206 -24.75 -10.12 -13.21
CA PRO A 206 -24.38 -11.48 -12.89
C PRO A 206 -24.43 -11.71 -11.37
N PRO A 207 -24.51 -12.98 -10.91
CA PRO A 207 -24.25 -13.28 -9.50
C PRO A 207 -22.84 -12.79 -9.11
N PRO A 208 -22.60 -12.40 -7.84
CA PRO A 208 -21.32 -11.86 -7.42
C PRO A 208 -20.17 -12.83 -7.73
N LEU A 209 -19.20 -12.37 -8.53
CA LEU A 209 -18.03 -13.15 -8.92
C LEU A 209 -16.82 -12.85 -8.03
N CYS A 210 -16.77 -11.64 -7.46
CA CYS A 210 -15.68 -11.15 -6.63
C CYS A 210 -16.14 -10.99 -5.16
N PRO A 211 -15.41 -11.55 -4.17
CA PRO A 211 -15.79 -11.48 -2.76
C PRO A 211 -15.93 -10.06 -2.18
N HIS A 212 -15.20 -9.08 -2.72
CA HIS A 212 -15.07 -7.71 -2.19
C HIS A 212 -16.31 -6.85 -2.38
N LEU A 213 -17.12 -7.20 -3.37
CA LEU A 213 -18.32 -6.45 -3.69
C LEU A 213 -19.54 -6.96 -2.90
N VAL A 214 -19.43 -8.12 -2.25
CA VAL A 214 -20.50 -8.67 -1.42
C VAL A 214 -20.39 -8.11 0.00
N ALA A 215 -21.40 -7.37 0.42
CA ALA A 215 -21.47 -6.80 1.77
C ALA A 215 -21.29 -7.88 2.85
N GLY A 216 -20.33 -7.65 3.75
CA GLY A 216 -20.06 -8.51 4.91
C GLY A 216 -19.21 -9.75 4.64
N LEU A 217 -18.78 -10.02 3.40
CA LEU A 217 -17.85 -11.13 3.11
C LEU A 217 -16.41 -10.78 3.45
N VAL A 218 -15.98 -9.53 3.26
CA VAL A 218 -14.61 -9.07 3.51
C VAL A 218 -14.59 -8.04 4.65
N PRO A 219 -13.84 -8.29 5.74
CA PRO A 219 -13.59 -7.29 6.78
C PRO A 219 -12.85 -6.08 6.20
N ALA A 220 -13.35 -4.88 6.52
CA ALA A 220 -12.81 -3.62 6.02
C ALA A 220 -12.38 -2.72 7.18
N ASP A 221 -11.07 -2.59 7.37
CA ASP A 221 -10.47 -1.54 8.19
C ASP A 221 -9.96 -0.43 7.26
N GLN A 222 -10.72 0.66 7.21
CA GLN A 222 -10.49 1.81 6.34
C GLN A 222 -9.12 2.45 6.57
N GLU A 223 -8.66 2.53 7.82
CA GLU A 223 -7.40 3.19 8.17
C GLU A 223 -6.23 2.38 7.62
N THR A 224 -6.27 1.06 7.80
CA THR A 224 -5.29 0.11 7.27
C THR A 224 -5.25 0.12 5.74
N VAL A 225 -6.41 0.02 5.07
CA VAL A 225 -6.46 0.04 3.60
C VAL A 225 -5.97 1.38 3.05
N ASP A 226 -6.33 2.50 3.67
CA ASP A 226 -5.84 3.83 3.29
C ASP A 226 -4.32 3.94 3.44
N ALA A 227 -3.76 3.44 4.55
CA ALA A 227 -2.32 3.48 4.81
C ALA A 227 -1.55 2.64 3.78
N VAL A 228 -1.97 1.40 3.54
CA VAL A 228 -1.32 0.50 2.56
C VAL A 228 -1.39 1.08 1.15
N THR A 229 -2.56 1.56 0.74
CA THR A 229 -2.77 2.14 -0.60
C THR A 229 -1.96 3.42 -0.77
N SER A 230 -1.98 4.31 0.22
CA SER A 230 -1.23 5.57 0.15
C SER A 230 0.28 5.33 0.09
N SER A 231 0.78 4.37 0.87
CA SER A 231 2.19 3.96 0.84
C SER A 231 2.59 3.41 -0.53
N ALA A 232 1.78 2.51 -1.11
CA ALA A 232 2.04 1.95 -2.44
C ALA A 232 2.03 3.04 -3.53
N LEU A 233 1.02 3.93 -3.53
CA LEU A 233 0.91 5.03 -4.49
C LEU A 233 2.06 6.05 -4.35
N LEU A 234 2.50 6.33 -3.12
CA LEU A 234 3.64 7.20 -2.87
C LEU A 234 4.93 6.61 -3.45
N ASN A 235 5.19 5.33 -3.22
CA ASN A 235 6.34 4.66 -3.83
C ASN A 235 6.25 4.76 -5.37
N SER A 236 5.07 4.57 -5.96
CA SER A 236 4.87 4.70 -7.42
C SER A 236 5.17 6.07 -7.93
N LEU A 237 4.71 7.08 -7.22
CA LEU A 237 5.01 8.44 -7.60
C LEU A 237 6.52 8.69 -7.56
N LEU A 238 7.21 8.18 -6.55
CA LEU A 238 8.65 8.34 -6.42
C LEU A 238 9.41 7.62 -7.55
N ALA A 239 9.04 6.40 -7.92
CA ALA A 239 9.64 5.73 -9.08
C ALA A 239 9.33 6.43 -10.41
N ALA A 240 8.10 6.89 -10.60
CA ALA A 240 7.73 7.68 -11.79
C ALA A 240 8.63 8.93 -11.90
N ARG A 241 8.84 9.65 -10.80
CA ARG A 241 9.75 10.81 -10.78
C ARG A 241 11.23 10.46 -11.02
N ARG A 242 11.64 9.22 -10.75
CA ARG A 242 12.98 8.69 -11.06
C ARG A 242 13.10 8.23 -12.52
N GLY A 243 12.08 8.46 -13.36
CA GLY A 243 12.10 8.13 -14.79
C GLY A 243 11.54 6.74 -15.12
N HIS A 244 10.85 6.09 -14.19
CA HIS A 244 10.24 4.79 -14.44
C HIS A 244 8.94 4.93 -15.26
N ALA A 245 9.05 4.82 -16.58
CA ALA A 245 7.94 5.02 -17.53
C ALA A 245 6.71 4.12 -17.33
N GLY A 246 6.87 2.93 -16.72
CA GLY A 246 5.75 2.06 -16.33
C GLY A 246 4.89 2.68 -15.22
N ALA A 247 5.51 2.97 -14.07
CA ALA A 247 4.89 3.66 -12.93
C ALA A 247 4.26 5.01 -13.32
N GLU A 248 4.93 5.82 -14.14
CA GLU A 248 4.39 7.11 -14.59
C GLU A 248 3.08 6.93 -15.39
N ARG A 249 3.08 6.05 -16.40
CA ARG A 249 1.88 5.75 -17.20
C ARG A 249 0.76 5.14 -16.37
N GLU A 250 1.10 4.34 -15.37
CA GLU A 250 0.11 3.74 -14.48
C GLU A 250 -0.55 4.78 -13.57
N LEU A 251 0.24 5.69 -12.99
CA LEU A 251 -0.29 6.75 -12.13
C LEU A 251 -1.13 7.75 -12.89
N LEU A 252 -0.71 8.17 -14.08
CA LEU A 252 -1.49 9.10 -14.90
C LEU A 252 -2.88 8.55 -15.24
N ASP A 253 -2.94 7.26 -15.63
CA ASP A 253 -4.19 6.54 -15.91
C ASP A 253 -5.04 6.33 -14.65
N LEU A 254 -4.40 6.02 -13.51
CA LEU A 254 -5.11 5.92 -12.22
C LEU A 254 -5.71 7.27 -11.81
N MET A 255 -4.95 8.36 -11.91
CA MET A 255 -5.43 9.69 -11.59
C MET A 255 -6.60 10.08 -12.48
N SER A 256 -6.51 9.84 -13.80
CA SER A 256 -7.61 10.20 -14.72
C SER A 256 -8.90 9.43 -14.42
N ARG A 257 -8.79 8.17 -14.00
CA ARG A 257 -9.96 7.31 -13.74
C ARG A 257 -10.57 7.46 -12.34
N THR A 258 -9.83 7.98 -11.37
CA THR A 258 -10.26 8.02 -9.95
C THR A 258 -10.59 9.42 -9.44
N GLU A 259 -10.09 10.49 -10.07
CA GLU A 259 -10.41 11.87 -9.65
C GLU A 259 -11.85 12.27 -10.00
N GLU A 260 -12.36 11.81 -11.14
CA GLU A 260 -13.73 12.08 -11.57
C GLU A 260 -14.72 11.19 -10.78
N GLY A 261 -15.38 11.79 -9.79
CA GLY A 261 -16.44 11.12 -9.01
C GLY A 261 -16.11 10.90 -7.54
N SER A 262 -14.86 11.16 -7.10
CA SER A 262 -14.48 11.02 -5.68
C SER A 262 -13.65 12.19 -5.18
N ALA A 263 -14.29 13.09 -4.42
CA ALA A 263 -13.60 14.20 -3.75
C ALA A 263 -12.48 13.72 -2.79
N ARG A 264 -12.62 12.49 -2.26
CA ARG A 264 -11.61 11.86 -1.41
C ARG A 264 -10.41 11.37 -2.21
N ALA A 265 -10.62 10.79 -3.39
CA ALA A 265 -9.53 10.40 -4.29
C ALA A 265 -8.77 11.64 -4.80
N ALA A 266 -9.47 12.69 -5.22
CA ALA A 266 -8.86 13.96 -5.61
C ALA A 266 -8.01 14.58 -4.47
N LYS A 267 -8.51 14.54 -3.22
CA LYS A 267 -7.74 14.99 -2.05
C LYS A 267 -6.51 14.11 -1.79
N LEU A 268 -6.62 12.79 -1.96
CA LEU A 268 -5.49 11.87 -1.83
C LEU A 268 -4.41 12.17 -2.88
N TRP A 269 -4.76 12.32 -4.15
CA TRP A 269 -3.83 12.69 -5.21
C TRP A 269 -3.20 14.07 -4.99
N GLY A 270 -3.98 15.04 -4.49
CA GLY A 270 -3.46 16.34 -4.07
C GLY A 270 -2.48 16.26 -2.90
N ASN A 271 -2.75 15.42 -1.90
CA ASN A 271 -1.85 15.17 -0.77
C ASN A 271 -0.58 14.42 -1.20
N LEU A 272 -0.68 13.53 -2.17
CA LEU A 272 0.45 12.88 -2.83
C LEU A 272 1.12 13.79 -3.86
N GLY A 273 0.54 14.96 -4.17
CA GLY A 273 1.04 15.96 -5.13
C GLY A 273 1.37 15.40 -6.50
N ALA A 274 0.53 14.46 -6.93
CA ALA A 274 0.66 13.81 -8.22
C ALA A 274 0.41 14.77 -9.41
N GLY A 275 -0.11 15.99 -9.17
CA GLY A 275 -0.25 17.05 -10.17
C GLY A 275 1.07 17.43 -10.89
N VAL A 276 2.22 17.18 -10.27
CA VAL A 276 3.54 17.32 -10.91
C VAL A 276 3.67 16.45 -12.16
N LEU A 277 3.09 15.24 -12.17
CA LEU A 277 3.13 14.35 -13.33
C LEU A 277 2.37 14.92 -14.54
N ARG A 278 1.39 15.81 -14.31
CA ARG A 278 0.64 16.49 -15.36
C ARG A 278 1.26 17.83 -15.78
N GLY A 279 2.39 18.21 -15.19
CA GLY A 279 2.96 19.55 -15.36
C GLY A 279 2.13 20.65 -14.69
N GLU A 280 1.12 20.29 -13.88
CA GLU A 280 0.30 21.22 -13.12
C GLU A 280 1.04 21.59 -11.83
N THR A 281 1.77 22.71 -11.88
CA THR A 281 2.33 23.32 -10.67
C THR A 281 1.23 24.08 -9.95
N THR A 282 0.35 23.37 -9.26
CA THR A 282 -0.48 24.01 -8.24
C THR A 282 0.45 24.69 -7.24
N ARG A 283 0.21 25.98 -6.95
CA ARG A 283 0.90 26.75 -5.90
C ARG A 283 0.56 26.17 -4.51
N THR A 284 1.02 24.96 -4.27
CA THR A 284 0.99 24.29 -2.98
C THR A 284 2.42 24.25 -2.53
N ARG A 285 2.68 24.84 -1.35
CA ARG A 285 3.96 24.90 -0.63
C ARG A 285 4.88 23.77 -1.05
N THR A 286 6.13 24.07 -1.42
CA THR A 286 7.21 23.11 -1.65
C THR A 286 7.06 21.92 -0.69
N VAL A 287 6.47 20.85 -1.21
CA VAL A 287 6.32 19.61 -0.48
C VAL A 287 7.59 18.86 -0.79
N ASP A 288 8.51 18.86 0.15
CA ASP A 288 9.68 18.01 0.07
C ASP A 288 9.20 16.57 0.31
N TRP A 289 8.92 15.85 -0.78
CA TRP A 289 8.22 14.56 -0.79
C TRP A 289 8.82 13.49 0.13
N TRP A 290 10.15 13.45 0.20
CA TRP A 290 10.89 12.54 1.08
C TRP A 290 10.62 12.82 2.56
N GLN A 291 10.27 14.06 2.91
CA GLN A 291 9.94 14.47 4.27
C GLN A 291 8.59 13.91 4.71
N ARG A 292 7.59 13.88 3.80
CA ARG A 292 6.29 13.24 4.08
C ARG A 292 6.43 11.73 4.19
N TRP A 293 7.17 11.11 3.25
CA TRP A 293 7.49 9.69 3.30
C TRP A 293 8.14 9.31 4.64
N LEU A 294 9.15 10.07 5.09
CA LEU A 294 9.83 9.80 6.36
C LEU A 294 8.87 9.90 7.55
N VAL A 295 7.95 10.87 7.55
CA VAL A 295 6.93 11.00 8.61
C VAL A 295 6.01 9.80 8.65
N ASP A 296 5.54 9.32 7.49
CA ASP A 296 4.61 8.19 7.41
C ASP A 296 5.32 6.87 7.78
N VAL A 297 6.57 6.68 7.33
CA VAL A 297 7.37 5.50 7.69
C VAL A 297 7.69 5.51 9.18
N LEU A 298 8.15 6.64 9.74
CA LEU A 298 8.34 6.76 11.19
C LEU A 298 7.02 6.49 11.94
N GLY A 299 5.90 7.05 11.48
CA GLY A 299 4.58 6.81 12.07
C GLY A 299 4.19 5.33 12.15
N SER A 300 4.54 4.53 11.13
CA SER A 300 4.24 3.09 11.07
C SER A 300 5.22 2.19 11.84
N ARG A 301 6.45 2.67 12.11
CA ARG A 301 7.50 1.93 12.84
C ARG A 301 7.53 2.23 14.33
N LEU A 302 7.05 3.40 14.74
CA LEU A 302 6.99 3.81 16.13
C LEU A 302 5.82 3.10 16.85
N ARG A 303 6.09 2.37 17.94
CA ARG A 303 5.05 1.76 18.81
C ARG A 303 3.95 2.79 19.15
N ASP A 304 2.68 2.35 19.22
CA ASP A 304 1.55 3.24 19.56
C ASP A 304 1.83 4.06 20.82
N GLY A 305 1.96 5.39 20.64
CA GLY A 305 2.22 6.34 21.72
C GLY A 305 0.94 6.79 22.42
N GLU A 306 1.10 7.47 23.56
CA GLU A 306 0.00 8.06 24.34
C GLU A 306 -0.95 8.87 23.44
N ARG A 307 -2.26 8.55 23.44
CA ARG A 307 -3.28 9.35 22.76
C ARG A 307 -4.05 10.16 23.79
N LEU A 308 -4.26 11.44 23.51
CA LEU A 308 -5.24 12.26 24.23
C LEU A 308 -6.62 11.83 23.76
N VAL A 309 -7.33 11.08 24.58
CA VAL A 309 -8.67 10.58 24.27
C VAL A 309 -9.70 11.45 25.00
N TYR A 310 -10.75 11.85 24.30
CA TYR A 310 -11.91 12.47 24.91
C TYR A 310 -12.81 11.37 25.51
N PRO A 311 -12.89 11.23 26.85
CA PRO A 311 -13.70 10.16 27.45
C PRO A 311 -15.18 10.51 27.29
N LYS A 312 -15.83 10.00 26.23
CA LYS A 312 -17.20 10.35 25.80
C LYS A 312 -18.23 10.35 26.95
N LYS A 313 -18.12 9.42 27.90
CA LYS A 313 -19.03 9.32 29.08
C LYS A 313 -18.70 10.31 30.21
N ARG A 314 -17.43 10.69 30.38
CA ARG A 314 -16.96 11.60 31.46
C ARG A 314 -16.96 13.06 31.02
N GLY A 315 -16.66 13.33 29.74
CA GLY A 315 -16.75 14.66 29.14
C GLY A 315 -18.18 15.18 29.06
N ALA A 316 -19.16 14.30 28.77
CA ALA A 316 -20.58 14.66 28.83
C ALA A 316 -21.04 15.03 30.25
N LEU A 317 -20.52 14.35 31.28
CA LEU A 317 -20.82 14.61 32.69
C LEU A 317 -20.19 15.94 33.18
N LEU A 318 -18.94 16.21 32.80
CA LEU A 318 -18.23 17.45 33.16
C LEU A 318 -18.81 18.68 32.44
N ALA A 319 -19.19 18.55 31.18
CA ALA A 319 -19.89 19.59 30.43
C ALA A 319 -21.27 19.90 31.03
N ALA A 320 -22.00 18.89 31.51
CA ALA A 320 -23.28 19.07 32.20
C ALA A 320 -23.14 19.76 33.57
N LEU A 321 -21.94 19.74 34.16
CA LEU A 321 -21.61 20.38 35.45
C LEU A 321 -20.89 21.74 35.27
N GLY A 322 -20.79 22.26 34.04
CA GLY A 322 -20.19 23.56 33.74
C GLY A 322 -18.66 23.61 33.89
N GLN A 323 -17.98 22.46 33.82
CA GLN A 323 -16.52 22.39 33.83
C GLN A 323 -15.98 22.05 32.44
N ASP A 324 -14.87 22.69 32.06
CA ASP A 324 -14.18 22.38 30.81
C ASP A 324 -13.63 20.95 30.85
N PRO A 325 -13.98 20.09 29.88
CA PRO A 325 -13.56 18.69 29.90
C PRO A 325 -12.06 18.57 29.65
N MET A 326 -11.31 18.13 30.66
CA MET A 326 -9.89 17.79 30.49
C MET A 326 -9.74 16.50 29.67
N LEU A 327 -8.86 16.55 28.67
CA LEU A 327 -8.46 15.38 27.87
C LEU A 327 -7.84 14.31 28.79
N ALA A 328 -8.25 13.05 28.61
CA ALA A 328 -7.71 11.95 29.39
C ALA A 328 -6.61 11.25 28.58
N ARG A 329 -5.46 11.00 29.22
CA ARG A 329 -4.37 10.23 28.64
C ARG A 329 -4.75 8.74 28.62
N HIS A 330 -4.65 8.09 27.47
CA HIS A 330 -4.86 6.64 27.32
C HIS A 330 -3.64 6.02 26.64
N GLY A 331 -3.01 5.04 27.31
CA GLY A 331 -1.81 4.34 26.85
C GLY A 331 -0.83 4.10 28.00
N PRO A 332 -0.05 3.00 27.99
CA PRO A 332 0.80 2.61 29.13
C PRO A 332 2.18 3.30 29.22
N VAL A 333 2.54 4.18 28.27
CA VAL A 333 3.83 4.90 28.05
C VAL A 333 5.13 4.13 28.32
N ARG A 334 5.93 3.99 27.26
CA ARG A 334 7.38 4.23 27.30
C ARG A 334 7.76 5.05 26.06
N ASP A 335 8.68 5.99 26.23
CA ASP A 335 9.16 6.92 25.21
C ASP A 335 9.56 6.18 23.92
N LYS A 336 9.29 6.80 22.77
CA LYS A 336 9.65 6.27 21.44
C LYS A 336 11.13 6.55 21.19
N VAL A 337 11.95 5.52 21.00
CA VAL A 337 13.40 5.69 20.85
C VAL A 337 13.78 5.64 19.38
N LEU A 338 14.32 6.74 18.85
CA LEU A 338 14.78 6.86 17.48
C LEU A 338 16.30 7.00 17.44
N VAL A 339 17.00 6.17 16.67
CA VAL A 339 18.41 6.40 16.35
C VAL A 339 18.52 7.03 14.98
N ILE A 340 19.32 8.10 14.86
CA ILE A 340 19.54 8.81 13.60
C ILE A 340 21.04 8.87 13.36
N ALA A 341 21.50 8.21 12.29
CA ALA A 341 22.90 8.09 11.92
C ALA A 341 23.19 8.88 10.64
N TYR A 342 24.15 9.79 10.72
CA TYR A 342 24.61 10.63 9.61
C TYR A 342 25.97 10.16 9.11
N ASP A 343 26.03 9.78 7.85
CA ASP A 343 27.27 9.51 7.15
C ASP A 343 28.04 10.82 6.91
N THR A 344 29.34 10.80 7.20
CA THR A 344 30.23 11.97 7.09
C THR A 344 31.23 11.87 5.92
N SER A 345 31.18 10.80 5.14
CA SER A 345 32.12 10.51 4.05
C SER A 345 32.00 11.44 2.84
N GLY A 346 30.81 11.97 2.58
CA GLY A 346 30.55 13.10 1.68
C GLY A 346 29.96 14.26 2.49
N SER A 347 30.36 15.50 2.22
CA SER A 347 29.85 16.67 2.95
C SER A 347 28.32 16.73 2.90
N MET A 348 27.66 16.26 3.96
CA MET A 348 26.20 16.30 4.07
C MET A 348 25.76 17.76 4.16
N PRO A 349 24.80 18.23 3.34
CA PRO A 349 24.37 19.62 3.40
C PRO A 349 23.75 19.92 4.77
N ASP A 350 24.21 20.99 5.43
CA ASP A 350 23.71 21.45 6.73
C ASP A 350 22.17 21.59 6.76
N GLN A 351 21.56 21.91 5.62
CA GLN A 351 20.12 22.03 5.46
C GLN A 351 19.35 20.71 5.74
N VAL A 352 19.91 19.56 5.38
CA VAL A 352 19.26 18.25 5.61
C VAL A 352 19.33 17.89 7.09
N ILE A 353 20.46 18.16 7.73
CA ILE A 353 20.69 17.99 9.17
C ILE A 353 19.70 18.85 9.96
N ASP A 354 19.66 20.17 9.67
CA ASP A 354 18.78 21.13 10.33
C ASP A 354 17.31 20.78 10.19
N TRP A 355 16.93 20.20 9.05
CA TRP A 355 15.56 19.77 8.82
C TRP A 355 15.21 18.52 9.63
N LEU A 356 16.04 17.46 9.59
CA LEU A 356 15.80 16.22 10.33
C LEU A 356 15.69 16.48 11.83
N THR A 357 16.57 17.34 12.37
CA THR A 357 16.50 17.81 13.74
C THR A 357 15.16 18.49 14.05
N ARG A 358 14.70 19.40 13.19
CA ARG A 358 13.40 20.07 13.37
C ARG A 358 12.21 19.13 13.19
N LEU A 359 12.30 18.11 12.36
CA LEU A 359 11.24 17.13 12.21
C LEU A 359 11.09 16.34 13.50
N VAL A 360 12.18 15.73 13.95
CA VAL A 360 12.21 14.82 15.10
C VAL A 360 11.84 15.56 16.37
N GLY A 361 12.28 16.80 16.54
CA GLY A 361 11.89 17.66 17.66
C GLY A 361 10.39 18.05 17.70
N ARG A 362 9.63 17.82 16.62
CA ARG A 362 8.17 18.04 16.58
C ARG A 362 7.36 16.77 16.87
N ILE A 363 8.00 15.61 16.95
CA ILE A 363 7.29 14.35 17.25
C ILE A 363 7.17 14.22 18.76
N ASP A 364 5.93 14.25 19.25
CA ASP A 364 5.65 14.16 20.69
C ASP A 364 6.06 12.77 21.23
N GLY A 365 6.72 12.75 22.39
CA GLY A 365 7.17 11.53 23.06
C GLY A 365 8.32 10.76 22.38
N VAL A 366 9.13 11.40 21.53
CA VAL A 366 10.32 10.79 20.92
C VAL A 366 11.61 11.17 21.65
N GLU A 367 12.36 10.16 22.09
CA GLU A 367 13.77 10.25 22.49
C GLU A 367 14.65 9.95 21.28
N ALA A 368 15.44 10.92 20.83
CA ALA A 368 16.28 10.79 19.65
C ALA A 368 17.78 10.70 20.01
N HIS A 369 18.43 9.64 19.54
CA HIS A 369 19.87 9.40 19.64
C HIS A 369 20.54 9.76 18.33
N TRP A 370 21.32 10.83 18.34
CA TRP A 370 21.98 11.35 17.15
C TRP A 370 23.41 10.85 17.07
N LEU A 371 23.73 10.22 15.94
CA LEU A 371 25.02 9.62 15.63
C LEU A 371 25.55 10.20 14.33
N SER A 372 26.83 10.51 14.27
CA SER A 372 27.55 10.61 13.01
C SER A 372 28.44 9.39 12.86
N PHE A 373 28.74 8.99 11.62
CA PHE A 373 29.62 7.85 11.38
C PHE A 373 30.45 7.99 10.11
N ASP A 374 31.57 7.28 10.13
CA ASP A 374 32.44 6.98 9.01
C ASP A 374 32.91 5.51 9.14
N ALA A 375 34.17 5.25 9.51
CA ALA A 375 34.64 3.98 10.01
C ALA A 375 34.42 3.82 11.52
N VAL A 376 33.97 4.86 12.23
CA VAL A 376 33.58 4.80 13.65
C VAL A 376 32.26 5.55 13.87
N VAL A 377 31.53 5.20 14.94
CA VAL A 377 30.33 5.94 15.38
C VAL A 377 30.72 7.01 16.38
N MET A 378 30.14 8.20 16.23
CA MET A 378 30.36 9.38 17.07
C MET A 378 28.99 9.98 17.46
N PRO A 379 28.53 9.77 18.70
CA PRO A 379 27.35 10.46 19.21
C PRO A 379 27.57 11.97 19.24
N PHE A 380 26.56 12.73 18.86
CA PHE A 380 26.58 14.19 18.91
C PHE A 380 25.23 14.73 19.37
N ARG A 381 25.15 16.01 19.72
CA ARG A 381 23.88 16.71 19.93
C ARG A 381 23.59 17.66 18.78
N PRO A 382 22.31 17.80 18.36
CA PRO A 382 21.99 18.77 17.32
C PRO A 382 22.49 20.18 17.66
N GLY A 383 23.20 20.80 16.71
CA GLY A 383 23.90 22.08 16.91
C GLY A 383 25.40 21.96 17.26
N GLU A 384 25.89 20.76 17.59
CA GLU A 384 27.33 20.49 17.70
C GLU A 384 27.95 20.25 16.31
N ARG A 385 29.26 20.51 16.18
CA ARG A 385 29.98 20.18 14.96
C ARG A 385 30.05 18.66 14.79
N VAL A 386 29.65 18.21 13.61
CA VAL A 386 29.81 16.82 13.18
C VAL A 386 31.25 16.62 12.71
N TYR A 387 31.93 15.60 13.23
CA TYR A 387 33.30 15.23 12.86
C TYR A 387 33.28 13.96 11.99
N GLY A 388 34.24 13.84 11.07
CA GLY A 388 34.42 12.69 10.20
C GLY A 388 35.64 12.84 9.28
N GLY A 389 36.01 11.76 8.58
CA GLY A 389 37.05 11.82 7.54
C GLY A 389 37.77 10.51 7.21
N GLY A 390 37.28 9.35 7.65
CA GLY A 390 37.96 8.07 7.50
C GLY A 390 37.14 6.96 6.85
N GLY A 391 36.74 7.08 5.58
CA GLY A 391 36.02 6.02 4.84
C GLY A 391 34.65 5.64 5.44
N THR A 392 33.82 4.86 4.74
CA THR A 392 32.44 4.58 5.19
C THR A 392 32.25 3.11 5.55
N SER A 393 31.69 2.84 6.73
CA SER A 393 31.27 1.50 7.14
C SER A 393 29.89 1.54 7.79
N PHE A 394 28.88 0.95 7.15
CA PHE A 394 27.56 0.83 7.76
C PHE A 394 27.55 -0.13 8.96
N GLN A 395 28.50 -1.07 9.00
CA GLN A 395 28.56 -2.09 10.05
C GLN A 395 28.76 -1.48 11.43
N VAL A 396 29.45 -0.35 11.55
CA VAL A 396 29.71 0.27 12.85
C VAL A 396 28.45 0.86 13.49
N VAL A 397 27.49 1.31 12.68
CA VAL A 397 26.18 1.77 13.16
C VAL A 397 25.40 0.57 13.71
N ALA A 398 25.36 -0.55 12.98
CA ALA A 398 24.68 -1.76 13.43
C ALA A 398 25.33 -2.33 14.70
N ASP A 399 26.66 -2.39 14.75
CA ASP A 399 27.39 -2.88 15.93
C ASP A 399 27.15 -1.99 17.16
N TYR A 400 27.05 -0.67 16.98
CA TYR A 400 26.73 0.22 18.09
C TYR A 400 25.29 0.07 18.56
N VAL A 401 24.31 0.15 17.64
CA VAL A 401 22.88 0.08 17.95
C VAL A 401 22.49 -1.25 18.58
N GLU A 402 23.10 -2.34 18.15
CA GLU A 402 22.84 -3.69 18.68
C GLU A 402 23.66 -4.00 19.95
N GLY A 403 24.41 -3.02 20.48
CA GLY A 403 25.16 -3.16 21.72
C GLY A 403 26.42 -4.03 21.63
N ARG A 404 26.92 -4.29 20.40
CA ARG A 404 28.14 -5.05 20.13
C ARG A 404 29.41 -4.23 20.35
N THR A 405 29.34 -2.90 20.27
CA THR A 405 30.49 -1.99 20.39
C THR A 405 30.26 -0.89 21.45
N GLU A 406 31.34 -0.49 22.12
CA GLU A 406 31.35 0.62 23.10
C GLU A 406 31.91 1.89 22.45
N VAL A 407 31.22 3.02 22.65
CA VAL A 407 31.68 4.34 22.20
C VAL A 407 31.78 5.26 23.40
N ALA A 408 32.95 5.89 23.59
CA ALA A 408 33.25 6.74 24.75
C ALA A 408 32.96 6.07 26.12
N GLY A 409 33.19 4.75 26.21
CA GLY A 409 32.98 3.96 27.42
C GLY A 409 31.50 3.64 27.73
N ARG A 410 30.60 3.79 26.76
CA ARG A 410 29.17 3.44 26.89
C ARG A 410 28.71 2.58 25.73
N ARG A 411 27.88 1.58 26.02
CA ARG A 411 27.12 0.83 25.00
C ARG A 411 25.82 1.56 24.69
N CYS A 412 25.23 1.25 23.55
CA CYS A 412 23.82 1.59 23.32
C CYS A 412 22.97 0.75 24.28
N GLU A 413 22.51 1.37 25.37
CA GLU A 413 21.65 0.73 26.38
C GLU A 413 20.16 0.76 25.98
N VAL A 414 19.84 1.46 24.88
CA VAL A 414 18.48 1.62 24.37
C VAL A 414 18.20 0.67 23.21
N THR A 415 16.96 0.18 23.14
CA THR A 415 16.47 -0.58 21.99
C THR A 415 15.63 0.35 21.11
N PRO A 416 16.13 0.78 19.94
CA PRO A 416 15.39 1.69 19.09
C PRO A 416 14.13 1.05 18.51
N ASP A 417 13.12 1.90 18.33
CA ASP A 417 11.92 1.63 17.53
C ASP A 417 12.23 1.71 16.03
N ALA A 418 13.09 2.65 15.64
CA ALA A 418 13.57 2.80 14.29
C ALA A 418 15.01 3.34 14.26
N VAL A 419 15.73 3.02 13.19
CA VAL A 419 17.08 3.50 12.89
C VAL A 419 17.04 4.20 11.54
N VAL A 420 17.26 5.50 11.51
CA VAL A 420 17.33 6.28 10.27
C VAL A 420 18.79 6.50 9.91
N VAL A 421 19.22 6.02 8.75
CA VAL A 421 20.60 6.21 8.25
C VAL A 421 20.57 7.14 7.05
N LEU A 422 21.22 8.29 7.14
CA LEU A 422 21.42 9.23 6.03
C LEU A 422 22.82 9.02 5.46
N THR A 423 22.93 8.62 4.20
CA THR A 423 24.20 8.26 3.55
C THR A 423 24.18 8.56 2.05
N ASP A 424 25.34 8.59 1.40
CA ASP A 424 25.44 8.53 -0.06
C ASP A 424 25.40 7.09 -0.61
N GLY A 425 25.30 6.08 0.26
CA GLY A 425 25.14 4.68 -0.13
C GLY A 425 26.44 3.99 -0.58
N TYR A 426 27.60 4.65 -0.52
CA TYR A 426 28.89 4.10 -0.97
C TYR A 426 29.66 3.38 0.14
N ALA A 427 29.08 2.30 0.67
CA ALA A 427 29.77 1.35 1.54
C ALA A 427 29.26 -0.08 1.32
N PRO A 428 29.97 -1.11 1.82
CA PRO A 428 29.49 -2.49 1.75
C PRO A 428 28.09 -2.64 2.37
N PRO A 429 27.15 -3.33 1.68
CA PRO A 429 25.84 -3.67 2.22
C PRO A 429 25.91 -4.38 3.57
N ILE A 430 24.90 -4.15 4.41
CA ILE A 430 24.76 -4.81 5.72
C ILE A 430 23.40 -5.48 5.87
N THR A 431 23.32 -6.45 6.78
CA THR A 431 22.06 -7.04 7.24
C THR A 431 21.99 -6.90 8.76
N PRO A 432 21.27 -5.90 9.29
CA PRO A 432 21.05 -5.75 10.73
C PRO A 432 20.26 -6.93 11.32
N ALA A 433 20.27 -7.08 12.65
CA ALA A 433 19.49 -8.12 13.34
C ALA A 433 17.97 -7.95 13.18
N GLU A 434 17.49 -6.69 13.09
CA GLU A 434 16.09 -6.32 12.88
C GLU A 434 15.97 -5.38 11.66
N PRO A 435 16.15 -5.88 10.42
CA PRO A 435 16.18 -5.04 9.20
C PRO A 435 14.93 -4.18 9.01
N GLU A 436 13.78 -4.63 9.50
CA GLU A 436 12.52 -3.91 9.44
C GLU A 436 12.51 -2.60 10.23
N LYS A 437 13.45 -2.39 11.16
CA LYS A 437 13.57 -1.12 11.89
C LYS A 437 14.41 -0.07 11.16
N TRP A 438 15.08 -0.46 10.08
CA TRP A 438 16.06 0.39 9.40
C TRP A 438 15.44 1.14 8.22
N ILE A 439 15.64 2.46 8.23
CA ILE A 439 15.15 3.41 7.24
C ILE A 439 16.37 4.09 6.63
N TRP A 440 16.62 3.87 5.36
CA TRP A 440 17.78 4.43 4.65
C TRP A 440 17.37 5.65 3.85
N LEU A 441 18.00 6.78 4.13
CA LEU A 441 17.91 8.03 3.39
C LEU A 441 19.18 8.17 2.55
N ILE A 442 19.08 7.93 1.25
CA ILE A 442 20.25 7.87 0.36
C ILE A 442 20.33 9.13 -0.48
N THR A 443 21.41 9.88 -0.43
CA THR A 443 21.52 11.12 -1.24
C THR A 443 21.55 10.81 -2.74
N ASP A 444 21.25 11.83 -3.55
CA ASP A 444 21.31 11.70 -5.02
C ASP A 444 22.66 11.14 -5.50
N GLY A 445 22.61 10.24 -6.49
CA GLY A 445 23.79 9.53 -7.01
C GLY A 445 24.18 8.27 -6.22
N GLY A 446 23.60 8.05 -5.04
CA GLY A 446 23.92 6.90 -4.20
C GLY A 446 23.36 5.55 -4.65
N ASN A 447 23.87 4.48 -4.03
CA ASN A 447 23.46 3.09 -4.27
C ASN A 447 22.25 2.71 -3.39
N ASP A 448 21.15 2.31 -4.00
CA ASP A 448 19.88 1.91 -3.37
C ASP A 448 19.79 0.41 -3.05
N TRP A 449 20.94 -0.21 -2.76
CA TRP A 449 21.03 -1.59 -2.33
C TRP A 449 20.02 -2.02 -1.24
N PRO A 450 19.59 -1.19 -0.26
CA PRO A 450 18.65 -1.64 0.76
C PRO A 450 17.26 -2.00 0.20
N ASP A 451 16.83 -1.34 -0.89
CA ASP A 451 15.56 -1.65 -1.57
C ASP A 451 15.60 -3.04 -2.23
N THR A 452 16.78 -3.48 -2.66
CA THR A 452 17.02 -4.79 -3.32
C THR A 452 17.55 -5.87 -2.37
N HIS A 453 17.73 -5.54 -1.08
CA HIS A 453 18.26 -6.45 -0.07
C HIS A 453 17.23 -7.51 0.32
N THR A 454 17.67 -8.63 0.91
CA THR A 454 16.78 -9.67 1.43
C THR A 454 17.12 -9.98 2.89
N PRO A 455 16.24 -9.64 3.86
CA PRO A 455 14.95 -8.96 3.70
C PRO A 455 15.10 -7.50 3.25
N ALA A 456 14.13 -6.99 2.49
CA ALA A 456 14.15 -5.61 2.01
C ALA A 456 14.00 -4.62 3.18
N MET A 457 14.78 -3.55 3.15
CA MET A 457 14.71 -2.46 4.13
C MET A 457 14.05 -1.23 3.48
N ASP A 458 13.42 -0.36 4.27
CA ASP A 458 12.83 0.85 3.71
C ASP A 458 13.96 1.79 3.27
N CYS A 459 14.04 2.10 1.98
CA CYS A 459 15.03 3.04 1.45
C CYS A 459 14.36 4.15 0.62
N HIS A 460 14.90 5.36 0.74
CA HIS A 460 14.44 6.49 -0.03
C HIS A 460 15.57 7.42 -0.42
N ARG A 461 15.57 7.86 -1.68
CA ARG A 461 16.51 8.86 -2.17
C ARG A 461 16.12 10.25 -1.69
N VAL A 462 17.03 10.93 -1.03
CA VAL A 462 16.88 12.30 -0.56
C VAL A 462 17.52 13.25 -1.57
N THR A 463 16.70 14.11 -2.14
CA THR A 463 17.16 15.21 -3.00
C THR A 463 17.74 16.29 -2.10
N THR A 464 19.05 16.52 -2.19
CA THR A 464 19.76 17.53 -1.39
C THR A 464 19.59 18.97 -1.91
N GLY A 465 18.76 19.15 -2.94
CA GLY A 465 18.46 20.44 -3.55
C GLY A 465 19.59 20.91 -4.45
N SER A 466 19.37 20.82 -5.77
CA SER A 466 19.98 21.77 -6.70
C SER A 466 19.28 23.12 -6.53
N ARG A 467 20.05 24.12 -6.09
CA ARG A 467 19.84 25.58 -6.11
C ARG A 467 18.43 26.15 -6.25
#